data_AF-X0T8D1-F1
#
_entry.id   AF-X0T8D1-F1
#
_cell.length_a   1.000
_cell.length_b   1.000
_cell.length_c   1.000
_cell.angle_alpha   90.00
_cell.angle_beta   90.00
_cell.angle_gamma   90.00
#
_symmetry.space_group_name_H-M   'P 1'
#
loop_
_entity.id
_entity.type
_entity.pdbx_description
1 polymer ?
#
loop_
_entity_poly.entity_id
_entity_poly.type
_entity_poly.pdbx_seq_one_letter_code
_entity_poly.pdbx_strand_id
1 'polypeptide(L)'
;MKSEIEAKIEYQEVIGEANPGGYQPVRFTRVKYKASPETHIDIRQFQRGYDEEDEEKFFPTKKGFRFLESEFRRVVKKYALMPETYVHPLIVKKSFSLLNNGHFESAVLQAFKIIETRIREKISADPEDVGVKLIRKAFNPENGPLTDYDLPKAEREAFGNYIAGAFGYYKNPCSHRDIDMDFISAFDRIVVASDLLKVIEKSKINKK
;
A
#
# COMPACT_ATOMS: atom_id res chain seq x y z
N MET A 1 11.00 -32.44 24.56
CA MET A 1 10.77 -31.01 24.26
C MET A 1 9.45 -30.63 24.90
N LYS A 2 9.43 -29.69 25.87
CA LYS A 2 8.16 -29.12 26.32
C LYS A 2 7.44 -28.58 25.08
N SER A 3 6.18 -28.97 24.88
CA SER A 3 5.43 -28.48 23.74
C SER A 3 5.47 -26.96 23.74
N GLU A 4 5.65 -26.31 22.58
CA GLU A 4 5.66 -24.84 22.48
C GLU A 4 4.39 -24.18 23.07
N ILE A 5 3.36 -24.99 23.34
CA ILE A 5 2.12 -24.65 24.03
C ILE A 5 2.37 -24.26 25.51
N GLU A 6 3.42 -24.77 26.16
CA GLU A 6 3.78 -24.45 27.55
C GLU A 6 4.72 -23.23 27.68
N ALA A 7 5.14 -22.65 26.56
CA ALA A 7 6.09 -21.55 26.55
C ALA A 7 5.42 -20.23 26.95
N LYS A 8 6.07 -19.43 27.81
CA LYS A 8 5.61 -18.07 28.12
C LYS A 8 5.58 -17.23 26.83
N ILE A 9 4.49 -16.48 26.65
CA ILE A 9 4.38 -15.46 25.60
C ILE A 9 5.44 -14.38 25.87
N GLU A 10 6.19 -14.03 24.82
CA GLU A 10 7.11 -12.90 24.80
C GLU A 10 6.33 -11.62 24.49
N TYR A 11 5.54 -11.63 23.42
CA TYR A 11 4.58 -10.58 23.10
C TYR A 11 3.38 -11.15 22.32
N GLN A 12 2.27 -10.41 22.37
CA GLN A 12 1.11 -10.63 21.53
C GLN A 12 0.56 -9.30 21.02
N GLU A 13 0.09 -9.27 19.78
CA GLU A 13 -0.44 -8.08 19.12
C GLU A 13 -1.68 -8.48 18.32
N VAL A 14 -2.81 -7.81 18.57
CA VAL A 14 -4.02 -8.00 17.75
C VAL A 14 -3.79 -7.26 16.43
N ILE A 15 -3.78 -8.02 15.33
CA ILE A 15 -3.53 -7.51 13.98
C ILE A 15 -4.81 -7.37 13.16
N GLY A 16 -5.95 -7.83 13.69
CA GLY A 16 -7.25 -7.68 13.05
C GLY A 16 -8.37 -8.34 13.86
N GLU A 17 -9.60 -7.94 13.60
CA GLU A 17 -10.80 -8.50 14.22
C GLU A 17 -11.94 -8.62 13.21
N ALA A 18 -12.64 -9.75 13.24
CA ALA A 18 -13.89 -9.96 12.52
C ALA A 18 -15.06 -9.93 13.49
N ASN A 19 -16.19 -9.33 13.06
CA ASN A 19 -17.37 -9.04 13.89
C ASN A 19 -17.06 -8.24 15.17
N PRO A 20 -16.36 -7.10 15.07
CA PRO A 20 -15.99 -6.30 16.23
C PRO A 20 -17.23 -5.86 17.02
N GLY A 21 -17.16 -5.91 18.36
CA GLY A 21 -18.28 -5.57 19.26
C GLY A 21 -19.45 -6.58 19.29
N GLY A 22 -19.43 -7.59 18.42
CA GLY A 22 -20.45 -8.64 18.39
C GLY A 22 -20.37 -9.58 19.61
N TYR A 23 -21.33 -10.49 19.76
CA TYR A 23 -21.30 -11.46 20.86
C TYR A 23 -20.12 -12.44 20.77
N GLN A 24 -19.67 -12.73 19.54
CA GLN A 24 -18.58 -13.67 19.26
C GLN A 24 -17.59 -13.13 18.20
N PRO A 25 -16.76 -12.12 18.53
CA PRO A 25 -15.75 -11.64 17.59
C PRO A 25 -14.66 -12.70 17.39
N VAL A 26 -14.00 -12.64 16.24
CA VAL A 26 -12.82 -13.47 15.95
C VAL A 26 -11.62 -12.56 15.84
N ARG A 27 -10.64 -12.72 16.73
CA ARG A 27 -9.41 -11.94 16.70
C ARG A 27 -8.31 -12.69 15.98
N PHE A 28 -7.55 -11.94 15.20
CA PHE A 28 -6.32 -12.37 14.56
C PHE A 28 -5.18 -11.77 15.37
N THR A 29 -4.40 -12.62 16.02
CA THR A 29 -3.35 -12.18 16.95
C THR A 29 -2.00 -12.73 16.49
N ARG A 30 -1.02 -11.87 16.30
CA ARG A 30 0.38 -12.28 16.19
C ARG A 30 0.91 -12.60 17.58
N VAL A 31 1.47 -13.78 17.77
CA VAL A 31 2.02 -14.23 19.05
C VAL A 31 3.47 -14.68 18.87
N LYS A 32 4.35 -14.18 19.73
CA LYS A 32 5.73 -14.65 19.86
C LYS A 32 5.88 -15.34 21.21
N TYR A 33 6.34 -16.59 21.20
CA TYR A 33 6.65 -17.32 22.43
C TYR A 33 8.16 -17.30 22.68
N LYS A 34 8.56 -17.21 23.96
CA LYS A 34 9.98 -17.19 24.33
C LYS A 34 10.75 -18.45 23.90
N ALA A 35 10.06 -19.59 23.83
CA ALA A 35 10.68 -20.86 23.42
C ALA A 35 10.60 -21.13 21.91
N SER A 36 9.82 -20.35 21.16
CA SER A 36 9.70 -20.51 19.71
C SER A 36 10.62 -19.51 19.01
N PRO A 37 11.46 -19.94 18.06
CA PRO A 37 12.22 -19.00 17.23
C PRO A 37 11.31 -18.21 16.27
N GLU A 38 10.15 -18.76 15.89
CA GLU A 38 9.22 -18.14 14.92
C GLU A 38 8.00 -17.50 15.59
N THR A 39 7.39 -16.55 14.88
CA THR A 39 6.08 -15.97 15.25
C THR A 39 4.94 -16.84 14.74
N HIS A 40 3.82 -16.77 15.45
CA HIS A 40 2.61 -17.51 15.17
C HIS A 40 1.44 -16.55 14.92
N ILE A 41 0.45 -17.01 14.16
CA ILE A 41 -0.87 -16.38 14.09
C ILE A 41 -1.85 -17.26 14.87
N ASP A 42 -2.57 -16.66 15.82
CA ASP A 42 -3.70 -17.25 16.54
C ASP A 42 -4.98 -16.59 16.04
N ILE A 43 -5.85 -17.37 15.41
CA ILE A 43 -7.18 -16.94 14.97
C ILE A 43 -8.18 -17.58 15.92
N ARG A 44 -8.81 -16.77 16.77
CA ARG A 44 -9.61 -17.29 17.88
C ARG A 44 -10.91 -16.54 18.05
N GLN A 45 -11.98 -17.31 18.26
CA GLN A 45 -13.26 -16.78 18.68
C GLN A 45 -13.20 -16.37 20.15
N PHE A 46 -13.67 -15.16 20.43
CA PHE A 46 -13.90 -14.65 21.75
C PHE A 46 -15.40 -14.67 22.05
N GLN A 47 -15.76 -14.59 23.32
CA GLN A 47 -17.12 -14.45 23.77
C GLN A 47 -17.23 -13.18 24.61
N ARG A 48 -18.25 -12.38 24.30
CA ARG A 48 -18.61 -11.20 25.06
C ARG A 48 -19.18 -11.61 26.42
N GLY A 49 -18.71 -10.98 27.48
CA GLY A 49 -19.18 -11.16 28.84
C GLY A 49 -18.95 -9.89 29.65
N TYR A 50 -19.23 -9.98 30.95
CA TYR A 50 -19.01 -8.90 31.90
C TYR A 50 -18.07 -9.42 33.00
N ASP A 51 -17.24 -8.54 33.53
CA ASP A 51 -16.38 -8.88 34.66
C ASP A 51 -17.08 -8.63 36.02
N GLU A 52 -16.30 -8.70 37.10
CA GLU A 52 -16.82 -8.51 38.46
C GLU A 52 -17.29 -7.07 38.73
N GLU A 53 -16.90 -6.11 37.90
CA GLU A 53 -17.27 -4.69 37.97
C GLU A 53 -18.40 -4.34 36.98
N ASP A 54 -19.00 -5.35 36.34
CA ASP A 54 -20.03 -5.23 35.29
C ASP A 54 -19.54 -4.49 34.03
N GLU A 55 -18.21 -4.47 33.81
CA GLU A 55 -17.61 -3.91 32.60
C GLU A 55 -17.58 -4.95 31.47
N GLU A 56 -17.89 -4.53 30.24
CA GLU A 56 -17.86 -5.42 29.09
C GLU A 56 -16.43 -5.90 28.79
N LYS A 57 -16.25 -7.23 28.77
CA LYS A 57 -14.99 -7.88 28.41
C LYS A 57 -15.18 -9.01 27.40
N PHE A 58 -14.11 -9.26 26.65
CA PHE A 58 -14.06 -10.33 25.65
C PHE A 58 -13.12 -11.44 26.13
N PHE A 59 -13.65 -12.64 26.31
CA PHE A 59 -12.91 -13.79 26.82
C PHE A 59 -12.59 -14.78 25.69
N PRO A 60 -11.34 -15.26 25.57
CA PRO A 60 -10.97 -16.22 24.53
C PRO A 60 -11.70 -17.55 24.75
N THR A 61 -12.25 -18.13 23.68
CA THR A 61 -12.87 -19.46 23.74
C THR A 61 -11.88 -20.55 23.33
N LYS A 62 -12.30 -21.82 23.44
CA LYS A 62 -11.57 -22.96 22.91
C LYS A 62 -11.66 -23.07 21.37
N LYS A 63 -12.52 -22.29 20.72
CA LYS A 63 -12.71 -22.30 19.27
C LYS A 63 -11.69 -21.35 18.64
N GLY A 64 -10.63 -21.91 18.11
CA GLY A 64 -9.58 -21.19 17.42
C GLY A 64 -8.49 -22.13 16.96
N PHE A 65 -7.55 -21.60 16.22
CA PHE A 65 -6.40 -22.35 15.73
C PHE A 65 -5.18 -21.45 15.67
N ARG A 66 -4.02 -22.09 15.86
CA ARG A 66 -2.73 -21.44 15.89
C ARG A 66 -1.77 -22.15 14.95
N PHE A 67 -1.01 -21.37 14.20
CA PHE A 67 -0.06 -21.89 13.22
C PHE A 67 1.06 -20.88 12.99
N LEU A 68 2.15 -21.32 12.35
CA LEU A 68 3.29 -20.46 12.07
C LEU A 68 2.89 -19.32 11.14
N GLU A 69 3.40 -18.13 11.42
CA GLU A 69 3.16 -16.96 10.57
C GLU A 69 3.75 -17.16 9.17
N SER A 70 4.84 -17.92 9.04
CA SER A 70 5.42 -18.31 7.76
C SER A 70 4.42 -19.10 6.88
N GLU A 71 3.70 -20.05 7.46
CA GLU A 71 2.65 -20.82 6.78
C GLU A 71 1.43 -19.96 6.43
N PHE A 72 1.00 -19.07 7.34
CA PHE A 72 -0.04 -18.08 7.03
C PHE A 72 0.35 -17.26 5.80
N ARG A 73 1.55 -16.67 5.82
CA ARG A 73 2.07 -15.88 4.70
C ARG A 73 2.16 -16.70 3.41
N ARG A 74 2.56 -17.97 3.48
CA ARG A 74 2.63 -18.87 2.31
C ARG A 74 1.25 -19.07 1.67
N VAL A 75 0.22 -19.34 2.49
CA VAL A 75 -1.16 -19.53 2.01
C VAL A 75 -1.74 -18.22 1.51
N VAL A 76 -1.65 -17.15 2.29
CA VAL A 76 -2.19 -15.84 1.92
C VAL A 76 -1.55 -15.32 0.64
N LYS A 77 -0.23 -15.44 0.46
CA LYS A 77 0.44 -15.08 -0.80
C LYS A 77 -0.13 -15.78 -2.04
N LYS A 78 -0.69 -16.99 -1.90
CA LYS A 78 -1.31 -17.71 -3.02
C LYS A 78 -2.66 -17.10 -3.42
N TYR A 79 -3.42 -16.60 -2.45
CA TYR A 79 -4.81 -16.16 -2.66
C TYR A 79 -5.00 -14.64 -2.60
N ALA A 80 -3.98 -13.91 -2.15
CA ALA A 80 -3.98 -12.46 -2.06
C ALA A 80 -2.73 -11.91 -2.75
N LEU A 81 -2.94 -10.90 -3.61
CA LEU A 81 -1.84 -10.11 -4.15
C LEU A 81 -1.23 -9.31 -3.01
N MET A 82 0.04 -9.57 -2.70
CA MET A 82 0.76 -8.74 -1.75
C MET A 82 1.04 -7.40 -2.40
N PRO A 83 0.62 -6.28 -1.79
CA PRO A 83 0.90 -4.93 -2.28
C PRO A 83 2.36 -4.73 -2.74
N GLU A 84 3.34 -5.29 -2.02
CA GLU A 84 4.77 -5.18 -2.33
C GLU A 84 5.19 -5.93 -3.60
N THR A 85 4.41 -6.92 -4.03
CA THR A 85 4.64 -7.67 -5.27
C THR A 85 3.97 -7.01 -6.48
N TYR A 86 2.93 -6.21 -6.24
CA TYR A 86 2.14 -5.56 -7.28
C TYR A 86 2.58 -4.11 -7.54
N VAL A 87 2.96 -3.38 -6.48
CA VAL A 87 3.39 -1.99 -6.53
C VAL A 87 4.86 -1.89 -6.92
N HIS A 88 5.20 -0.85 -7.69
CA HIS A 88 6.56 -0.60 -8.14
C HIS A 88 7.55 -0.53 -6.95
N PRO A 89 8.70 -1.24 -6.99
CA PRO A 89 9.61 -1.35 -5.83
C PRO A 89 10.08 -0.01 -5.26
N LEU A 90 10.28 1.01 -6.12
CA LEU A 90 10.67 2.35 -5.65
C LEU A 90 9.56 3.02 -4.83
N ILE A 91 8.30 2.82 -5.21
CA ILE A 91 7.15 3.37 -4.49
C ILE A 91 6.96 2.63 -3.18
N VAL A 92 7.10 1.30 -3.16
CA VAL A 92 7.09 0.50 -1.91
C VAL A 92 8.14 1.07 -0.93
N LYS A 93 9.38 1.21 -1.38
CA LYS A 93 10.49 1.72 -0.55
C LYS A 93 10.25 3.09 0.07
N LYS A 94 9.52 3.98 -0.62
CA LYS A 94 9.34 5.38 -0.20
C LYS A 94 8.00 5.69 0.43
N SER A 95 6.97 4.89 0.15
CA SER A 95 5.57 5.23 0.48
C SER A 95 4.95 4.24 1.47
N PHE A 96 5.37 2.97 1.51
CA PHE A 96 4.69 1.97 2.34
C PHE A 96 4.91 2.17 3.84
N SER A 97 6.06 2.70 4.26
CA SER A 97 6.25 3.08 5.66
C SER A 97 5.22 4.15 6.09
N LEU A 98 4.95 5.13 5.22
CA LEU A 98 3.94 6.16 5.49
C LEU A 98 2.53 5.57 5.50
N LEU A 99 2.22 4.75 4.49
CA LEU A 99 0.93 4.07 4.36
C LEU A 99 0.60 3.20 5.59
N ASN A 100 1.56 2.39 6.05
CA ASN A 100 1.37 1.48 7.18
C ASN A 100 1.25 2.21 8.52
N ASN A 101 1.78 3.43 8.63
CA ASN A 101 1.72 4.26 9.83
C ASN A 101 0.53 5.25 9.80
N GLY A 102 -0.41 5.12 8.86
CA GLY A 102 -1.58 6.01 8.77
C GLY A 102 -1.29 7.39 8.17
N HIS A 103 -0.07 7.66 7.70
CA HIS A 103 0.29 8.92 7.03
C HIS A 103 -0.13 8.89 5.56
N PHE A 104 -1.43 8.74 5.31
CA PHE A 104 -2.00 8.42 4.02
C PHE A 104 -1.70 9.48 2.94
N GLU A 105 -1.96 10.76 3.23
CA GLU A 105 -1.69 11.85 2.28
C GLU A 105 -0.22 11.90 1.87
N SER A 106 0.67 11.78 2.87
CA SER A 106 2.11 11.76 2.66
C SER A 106 2.55 10.57 1.81
N ALA A 107 1.94 9.40 2.01
CA ALA A 107 2.23 8.21 1.22
C ALA A 107 1.89 8.43 -0.27
N VAL A 108 0.72 9.00 -0.56
CA VAL A 108 0.30 9.34 -1.93
C VAL A 108 1.22 10.40 -2.53
N LEU A 109 1.53 11.46 -1.76
CA LEU A 109 2.44 12.53 -2.21
C LEU A 109 3.81 11.98 -2.61
N GLN A 110 4.40 11.08 -1.80
CA GLN A 110 5.67 10.45 -2.11
C GLN A 110 5.59 9.56 -3.35
N ALA A 111 4.51 8.79 -3.53
CA ALA A 111 4.33 7.94 -4.69
C ALA A 111 4.31 8.75 -6.00
N PHE A 112 3.55 9.85 -6.05
CA PHE A 112 3.51 10.73 -7.22
C PHE A 112 4.77 11.58 -7.39
N LYS A 113 5.47 11.95 -6.30
CA LYS A 113 6.76 12.63 -6.41
C LYS A 113 7.80 11.80 -7.16
N ILE A 114 7.78 10.47 -7.02
CA ILE A 114 8.70 9.58 -7.75
C ILE A 114 8.47 9.66 -9.26
N ILE A 115 7.21 9.74 -9.71
CA ILE A 115 6.87 9.92 -11.12
C ILE A 115 7.52 11.20 -11.66
N GLU A 116 7.36 12.30 -10.95
CA GLU A 116 7.90 13.60 -11.35
C GLU A 116 9.43 13.56 -11.46
N THR A 117 10.10 13.03 -10.42
CA THR A 117 11.56 12.85 -10.42
C THR A 117 12.01 11.99 -11.59
N ARG A 118 11.35 10.85 -11.84
CA ARG A 118 11.76 9.94 -12.91
C ARG A 118 11.53 10.53 -14.30
N ILE A 119 10.45 11.26 -14.52
CA ILE A 119 10.25 11.98 -15.79
C ILE A 119 11.38 13.00 -15.97
N ARG A 120 11.66 13.83 -14.97
CA ARG A 120 12.68 14.87 -15.04
C ARG A 120 14.06 14.31 -15.37
N GLU A 121 14.47 13.26 -14.66
CA GLU A 121 15.71 12.52 -14.91
C GLU A 121 15.76 12.00 -16.35
N LYS A 122 14.66 11.40 -16.82
CA LYS A 122 14.62 10.72 -18.12
C LYS A 122 14.69 11.69 -19.30
N ILE A 123 14.16 12.90 -19.17
CA ILE A 123 14.16 13.90 -20.24
C ILE A 123 15.20 15.01 -20.03
N SER A 124 16.04 14.89 -19.00
CA SER A 124 17.00 15.92 -18.57
C SER A 124 16.35 17.31 -18.47
N ALA A 125 15.16 17.38 -17.88
CA ALA A 125 14.43 18.64 -17.73
C ALA A 125 15.02 19.52 -16.62
N ASP A 126 14.70 20.81 -16.70
CA ASP A 126 15.11 21.80 -15.70
C ASP A 126 14.51 21.46 -14.32
N PRO A 127 15.23 21.71 -13.21
CA PRO A 127 14.67 21.59 -11.86
C PRO A 127 13.34 22.32 -11.66
N GLU A 128 13.12 23.46 -12.34
CA GLU A 128 11.90 24.26 -12.26
C GLU A 128 10.73 23.67 -13.09
N ASP A 129 10.99 22.70 -13.97
CA ASP A 129 9.94 21.93 -14.61
C ASP A 129 9.37 20.91 -13.61
N VAL A 130 8.22 21.26 -13.02
CA VAL A 130 7.52 20.47 -12.00
C VAL A 130 6.06 20.20 -12.37
N GLY A 131 5.50 19.19 -11.71
CA GLY A 131 4.09 18.84 -11.76
C GLY A 131 3.52 18.58 -13.15
N VAL A 132 2.28 19.04 -13.37
CA VAL A 132 1.54 18.84 -14.61
C VAL A 132 2.25 19.46 -15.82
N LYS A 133 2.96 20.58 -15.62
CA LYS A 133 3.72 21.24 -16.70
C LYS A 133 4.83 20.33 -17.23
N LEU A 134 5.62 19.72 -16.35
CA LEU A 134 6.65 18.75 -16.72
C LEU A 134 6.06 17.55 -17.48
N ILE A 135 4.94 17.01 -17.00
CA ILE A 135 4.28 15.84 -17.61
C ILE A 135 3.80 16.18 -19.02
N ARG A 136 3.12 17.33 -19.20
CA ARG A 136 2.63 17.77 -20.51
C ARG A 136 3.76 18.07 -21.50
N LYS A 137 4.90 18.53 -21.01
CA LYS A 137 6.12 18.69 -21.82
C LYS A 137 6.66 17.32 -22.25
N ALA A 138 6.76 16.37 -21.33
CA ALA A 138 7.33 15.05 -21.57
C ALA A 138 6.51 14.21 -22.56
N PHE A 139 5.19 14.28 -22.47
CA PHE A 139 4.23 13.47 -23.25
C PHE A 139 3.39 14.33 -24.21
N ASN A 140 3.96 15.42 -24.73
CA ASN A 140 3.27 16.20 -25.75
C ASN A 140 3.02 15.32 -27.00
N PRO A 141 1.80 15.29 -27.57
CA PRO A 141 1.46 14.38 -28.67
C PRO A 141 2.23 14.64 -29.97
N GLU A 142 2.72 15.88 -30.16
CA GLU A 142 3.43 16.31 -31.36
C GLU A 142 4.95 16.25 -31.20
N ASN A 143 5.46 16.64 -30.02
CA ASN A 143 6.90 16.84 -29.81
C ASN A 143 7.43 16.38 -28.44
N GLY A 144 6.66 15.55 -27.72
CA GLY A 144 7.04 15.01 -26.42
C GLY A 144 8.24 14.06 -26.49
N PRO A 145 9.28 14.23 -25.67
CA PRO A 145 10.46 13.36 -25.66
C PRO A 145 10.17 11.94 -25.18
N LEU A 146 9.07 11.69 -24.46
CA LEU A 146 8.65 10.35 -24.01
C LEU A 146 7.39 9.82 -24.72
N THR A 147 6.89 10.55 -25.71
CA THR A 147 5.68 10.18 -26.45
C THR A 147 5.94 8.97 -27.34
N ASP A 148 5.06 7.97 -27.30
CA ASP A 148 5.14 6.86 -28.25
C ASP A 148 4.59 7.28 -29.62
N TYR A 149 5.49 7.53 -30.58
CA TYR A 149 5.13 7.95 -31.93
C TYR A 149 4.68 6.79 -32.84
N ASP A 150 4.71 5.55 -32.37
CA ASP A 150 4.13 4.43 -33.12
C ASP A 150 2.60 4.34 -32.93
N LEU A 151 2.07 4.99 -31.88
CA LEU A 151 0.63 5.03 -31.59
C LEU A 151 -0.11 6.09 -32.43
N PRO A 152 -1.42 5.94 -32.68
CA PRO A 152 -2.25 7.01 -33.23
C PRO A 152 -2.23 8.28 -32.35
N LYS A 153 -2.32 9.46 -32.97
CA LYS A 153 -2.30 10.75 -32.27
C LYS A 153 -3.31 10.83 -31.12
N ALA A 154 -4.53 10.32 -31.32
CA ALA A 154 -5.57 10.30 -30.28
C ALA A 154 -5.15 9.50 -29.03
N GLU A 155 -4.41 8.41 -29.19
CA GLU A 155 -3.92 7.61 -28.05
C GLU A 155 -2.78 8.31 -27.31
N ARG A 156 -1.90 9.02 -28.04
CA ARG A 156 -0.85 9.86 -27.44
C ARG A 156 -1.47 10.96 -26.58
N GLU A 157 -2.49 11.64 -27.11
CA GLU A 157 -3.24 12.67 -26.39
C GLU A 157 -3.94 12.09 -25.16
N ALA A 158 -4.62 10.95 -25.31
CA ALA A 158 -5.29 10.27 -24.21
C ALA A 158 -4.31 9.91 -23.08
N PHE A 159 -3.15 9.37 -23.43
CA PHE A 159 -2.13 8.99 -22.44
C PHE A 159 -1.54 10.21 -21.72
N GLY A 160 -1.16 11.25 -22.46
CA GLY A 160 -0.68 12.51 -21.87
C GLY A 160 -1.72 13.14 -20.93
N ASN A 161 -2.99 13.14 -21.34
CA ASN A 161 -4.11 13.63 -20.52
C ASN A 161 -4.34 12.77 -19.27
N TYR A 162 -4.25 11.44 -19.39
CA TYR A 162 -4.42 10.52 -18.27
C TYR A 162 -3.34 10.72 -17.19
N ILE A 163 -2.05 10.75 -17.56
CA ILE A 163 -0.98 10.98 -16.57
C ILE A 163 -1.13 12.36 -15.92
N ALA A 164 -1.32 13.41 -16.72
CA ALA A 164 -1.48 14.77 -16.22
C ALA A 164 -2.69 14.89 -15.29
N GLY A 165 -3.81 14.27 -15.67
CA GLY A 165 -5.04 14.22 -14.90
C GLY A 165 -4.88 13.45 -13.60
N ALA A 166 -4.35 12.24 -13.62
CA ALA A 166 -4.10 11.43 -12.43
C ALA A 166 -3.15 12.13 -11.46
N PHE A 167 -2.07 12.73 -11.97
CA PHE A 167 -1.13 13.49 -11.14
C PHE A 167 -1.82 14.71 -10.51
N GLY A 168 -2.53 15.51 -11.31
CA GLY A 168 -3.23 16.69 -10.81
C GLY A 168 -4.36 16.36 -9.84
N TYR A 169 -5.09 15.28 -10.08
CA TYR A 169 -6.25 14.87 -9.30
C TYR A 169 -5.86 14.23 -7.97
N TYR A 170 -4.86 13.35 -7.95
CA TYR A 170 -4.49 12.63 -6.74
C TYR A 170 -3.40 13.32 -5.91
N LYS A 171 -2.41 13.96 -6.53
CA LYS A 171 -1.30 14.59 -5.79
C LYS A 171 -1.64 16.00 -5.29
N ASN A 172 -2.26 16.83 -6.13
CA ASN A 172 -2.44 18.25 -5.81
C ASN A 172 -3.31 18.46 -4.58
N PRO A 173 -4.44 17.75 -4.39
CA PRO A 173 -5.21 17.87 -3.16
C PRO A 173 -4.34 17.60 -1.92
N CYS A 174 -3.59 16.48 -1.90
CA CYS A 174 -2.68 16.13 -0.79
C CYS A 174 -1.51 17.12 -0.60
N SER A 175 -1.32 18.08 -1.52
CA SER A 175 -0.29 19.12 -1.42
C SER A 175 -0.85 20.45 -0.89
N HIS A 176 -2.17 20.64 -0.86
CA HIS A 176 -2.79 21.96 -0.69
C HIS A 176 -3.90 22.00 0.36
N ARG A 177 -4.47 20.85 0.74
CA ARG A 177 -5.58 20.77 1.69
C ARG A 177 -5.46 19.48 2.50
N ASP A 178 -6.00 19.49 3.70
CA ASP A 178 -6.19 18.28 4.50
C ASP A 178 -7.33 17.46 3.89
N ILE A 179 -7.09 16.17 3.68
CA ILE A 179 -8.00 15.23 3.04
C ILE A 179 -8.18 14.04 3.96
N ASP A 180 -9.42 13.84 4.39
CA ASP A 180 -9.78 12.59 5.02
C ASP A 180 -9.65 11.44 4.00
N MET A 181 -8.78 10.49 4.32
CA MET A 181 -8.40 9.40 3.44
C MET A 181 -8.11 8.16 4.29
N ASP A 182 -8.69 7.03 3.93
CA ASP A 182 -8.40 5.75 4.57
C ASP A 182 -7.28 4.98 3.85
N PHE A 183 -6.89 3.85 4.44
CA PHE A 183 -5.84 2.99 3.89
C PHE A 183 -6.15 2.55 2.45
N ILE A 184 -7.40 2.15 2.16
CA ILE A 184 -7.81 1.63 0.85
C ILE A 184 -7.73 2.73 -0.20
N SER A 185 -8.30 3.90 0.10
CA SER A 185 -8.26 5.07 -0.79
C SER A 185 -6.84 5.54 -1.06
N ALA A 186 -5.95 5.51 -0.06
CA ALA A 186 -4.54 5.83 -0.24
C ALA A 186 -3.83 4.78 -1.11
N PHE A 187 -4.12 3.50 -0.86
CA PHE A 187 -3.55 2.39 -1.60
C PHE A 187 -3.96 2.40 -3.08
N ASP A 188 -5.22 2.66 -3.39
CA ASP A 188 -5.71 2.77 -4.77
C ASP A 188 -4.94 3.84 -5.57
N ARG A 189 -4.70 5.00 -4.94
CA ARG A 189 -3.92 6.10 -5.54
C ARG A 189 -2.45 5.70 -5.75
N ILE A 190 -1.87 4.99 -4.80
CA ILE A 190 -0.50 4.46 -4.89
C ILE A 190 -0.39 3.43 -6.02
N VAL A 191 -1.41 2.59 -6.20
CA VAL A 191 -1.49 1.62 -7.30
C VAL A 191 -1.53 2.33 -8.65
N VAL A 192 -2.35 3.38 -8.80
CA VAL A 192 -2.35 4.21 -10.01
C VAL A 192 -0.97 4.80 -10.27
N ALA A 193 -0.33 5.40 -9.25
CA ALA A 193 1.01 5.95 -9.40
C ALA A 193 2.04 4.89 -9.83
N SER A 194 1.91 3.67 -9.29
CA SER A 194 2.75 2.53 -9.65
C SER A 194 2.59 2.10 -11.09
N ASP A 195 1.36 1.99 -11.57
CA ASP A 195 1.10 1.65 -12.97
C ASP A 195 1.70 2.70 -13.91
N LEU A 196 1.45 3.98 -13.63
CA LEU A 196 2.02 5.09 -14.38
C LEU A 196 3.55 5.06 -14.40
N LEU A 197 4.19 4.83 -13.26
CA LEU A 197 5.66 4.75 -13.18
C LEU A 197 6.20 3.61 -14.04
N LYS A 198 5.56 2.44 -14.04
CA LYS A 198 5.97 1.31 -14.90
C LYS A 198 5.87 1.66 -16.38
N VAL A 199 4.82 2.37 -16.80
CA VAL A 199 4.69 2.80 -18.20
C VAL A 199 5.76 3.84 -18.55
N ILE A 200 5.98 4.84 -17.68
CA ILE A 200 7.01 5.88 -17.87
C ILE A 200 8.41 5.26 -17.98
N GLU A 201 8.74 4.25 -17.17
CA GLU A 201 10.02 3.57 -17.25
C GLU A 201 10.19 2.80 -18.56
N LYS A 202 9.11 2.24 -19.12
CA LYS A 202 9.13 1.57 -20.43
C LYS A 202 9.20 2.54 -21.61
N SER A 203 8.71 3.78 -21.49
CA SER A 203 8.76 4.77 -22.58
C SER A 203 10.19 4.97 -23.07
N LYS A 204 10.40 5.02 -24.39
CA LYS A 204 11.73 5.31 -24.96
C LYS A 204 11.92 6.81 -25.08
N ILE A 205 13.18 7.25 -24.98
CA ILE A 205 13.50 8.64 -25.27
C ILE A 205 13.54 8.82 -26.78
N ASN A 206 12.72 9.74 -27.30
CA ASN A 206 12.79 10.11 -28.70
C ASN A 206 13.99 11.04 -28.88
N LYS A 207 14.89 10.67 -29.79
CA LYS A 207 15.95 11.59 -30.22
C LYS A 207 15.28 12.72 -30.98
N LYS A 208 15.56 13.96 -30.55
CA LYS A 208 15.18 15.17 -31.29
C LYS A 208 15.86 15.20 -32.66
#